data_AF-A0AAP2BQ42-F1
#
_entry.id   AF-A0AAP2BQ42-F1
#
_cell.length_a   1.000
_cell.length_b   1.000
_cell.length_c   1.000
_cell.angle_alpha   90.00
_cell.angle_beta   90.00
_cell.angle_gamma   90.00
#
_symmetry.space_group_name_H-M   'P 1'
#
loop_
_entity.id
_entity.type
_entity.pdbx_description
1 polymer ?
#
loop_
_entity_poly.entity_id
_entity_poly.type
_entity_poly.pdbx_seq_one_letter_code
_entity_poly.pdbx_strand_id
1 'polypeptide(L)'
;LVEGTDYEVDYTYGAITFLTDQATAPSVNYKYAGSVNTTLFTQQPEDFYLRFEGINLAEGGAAKILELYKISFSPASALALIQGDTSLAGLETTSTVLYDNARPDDPTIGRFGRVIDVAEPVA
;
A
#
# COMPACT_ATOMS: atom_id res chain seq x y z
N LEU A 1 -3.98 36.72 -21.92
CA LEU A 1 -3.58 35.49 -22.63
C LEU A 1 -4.80 34.91 -23.29
N VAL A 2 -4.63 34.33 -24.47
CA VAL A 2 -5.69 33.75 -25.30
C VAL A 2 -5.44 32.24 -25.43
N GLU A 3 -6.45 31.44 -25.10
CA GLU A 3 -6.40 29.98 -25.25
C GLU A 3 -6.26 29.59 -26.74
N GLY A 4 -5.42 28.59 -27.02
CA GLY A 4 -5.07 28.14 -28.37
C GLY A 4 -4.00 28.99 -29.07
N THR A 5 -3.60 30.12 -28.48
CA THR A 5 -2.52 30.98 -29.02
C THR A 5 -1.39 31.15 -28.01
N ASP A 6 -1.72 31.54 -26.77
CA ASP A 6 -0.74 31.78 -25.70
C ASP A 6 -0.61 30.57 -24.75
N TYR A 7 -1.68 29.78 -24.62
CA TYR A 7 -1.73 28.62 -23.75
C TYR A 7 -2.78 27.60 -24.22
N GLU A 8 -2.63 26.36 -23.78
CA GLU A 8 -3.62 25.30 -23.89
C GLU A 8 -4.02 24.80 -22.50
N VAL A 9 -5.28 24.39 -22.36
CA VAL A 9 -5.82 23.84 -21.12
C VAL A 9 -6.21 22.38 -21.34
N ASP A 10 -5.65 21.51 -20.52
CA ASP A 10 -6.19 20.18 -20.32
C ASP A 10 -7.31 20.27 -19.28
N TYR A 11 -8.55 20.38 -19.74
CA TYR A 11 -9.73 20.45 -18.88
C TYR A 11 -9.98 19.16 -18.08
N THR A 12 -9.40 18.03 -18.50
CA THR A 12 -9.58 16.74 -17.83
C THR A 12 -8.70 16.67 -16.59
N TYR A 13 -7.44 17.07 -16.71
CA TYR A 13 -6.46 16.99 -15.62
C TYR A 13 -6.20 18.34 -14.95
N GLY A 14 -6.80 19.43 -15.43
CA GLY A 14 -6.63 20.78 -14.89
C GLY A 14 -5.23 21.36 -15.11
N ALA A 15 -4.54 20.93 -16.16
CA ALA A 15 -3.19 21.39 -16.48
C ALA A 15 -3.21 22.49 -17.53
N ILE A 16 -2.28 23.45 -17.44
CA ILE A 16 -2.11 24.53 -18.43
C ILE A 16 -0.71 24.44 -19.00
N THR A 17 -0.61 24.38 -20.32
CA THR A 17 0.66 24.45 -21.04
C THR A 17 0.77 25.82 -21.70
N PHE A 18 1.81 26.59 -21.37
CA PHE A 18 2.08 27.85 -22.06
C PHE A 18 2.76 27.58 -23.39
N LEU A 19 2.18 28.10 -24.48
CA LEU A 19 2.71 27.99 -25.83
C LEU A 19 3.67 29.15 -26.15
N THR A 20 3.56 30.24 -25.40
CA THR A 20 4.40 31.44 -25.53
C THR A 20 5.02 31.81 -24.19
N ASP A 21 6.25 32.32 -24.23
CA ASP A 21 6.96 32.78 -23.02
C ASP A 21 6.18 33.90 -22.33
N GLN A 22 6.01 33.75 -21.02
CA GLN A 22 5.30 34.72 -20.19
C GLN A 22 6.32 35.62 -19.47
N ALA A 23 6.31 36.91 -19.81
CA ALA A 23 7.19 37.89 -19.15
C ALA A 23 6.88 38.06 -17.66
N THR A 24 5.65 37.75 -17.23
CA THR A 24 5.19 37.78 -15.85
C THR A 24 4.26 36.61 -15.56
N ALA A 25 4.24 36.12 -14.31
CA ALA A 25 3.37 35.02 -13.91
C ALA A 25 1.88 35.43 -14.00
N PRO A 26 1.05 34.75 -14.81
CA PRO A 26 -0.37 35.08 -14.93
C PRO A 26 -1.18 34.54 -13.75
N SER A 27 -2.33 35.16 -13.49
CA SER A 27 -3.32 34.66 -12.53
C SER A 27 -4.41 33.88 -13.26
N VAL A 28 -4.94 32.83 -12.62
CA VAL A 28 -5.95 31.92 -13.22
C VAL A 28 -7.19 31.91 -12.34
N ASN A 29 -8.35 32.17 -12.96
CA ASN A 29 -9.65 31.92 -12.35
C ASN A 29 -10.22 30.62 -12.94
N TYR A 30 -10.63 29.70 -12.08
CA TYR A 30 -11.20 28.42 -12.53
C TYR A 30 -12.38 28.01 -11.64
N LYS A 31 -13.25 27.18 -12.20
CA LYS A 31 -14.40 26.58 -11.52
C LYS A 31 -14.39 25.09 -11.83
N TYR A 32 -14.48 24.26 -10.80
CA TYR A 32 -14.45 22.80 -10.94
C TYR A 32 -15.75 22.20 -10.38
N ALA A 33 -16.23 21.12 -11.00
CA ALA A 33 -17.48 20.45 -10.61
C ALA A 33 -17.33 19.59 -9.34
N GLY A 34 -16.08 19.35 -8.91
CA GLY A 34 -15.71 18.55 -7.74
C GLY A 34 -14.58 17.59 -8.11
N SER A 35 -13.62 17.42 -7.21
CA SER A 35 -12.58 16.38 -7.31
C SER A 35 -12.66 15.51 -6.06
N VAL A 36 -12.58 14.19 -6.24
CA VAL A 36 -12.42 13.26 -5.12
C VAL A 36 -10.94 13.04 -4.91
N ASN A 37 -10.36 13.83 -4.02
CA ASN A 37 -8.97 13.69 -3.63
C ASN A 37 -8.88 12.64 -2.52
N THR A 38 -8.28 11.48 -2.81
CA THR A 38 -7.96 10.49 -1.78
C THR A 38 -6.54 10.72 -1.32
N THR A 39 -6.36 11.02 -0.03
CA THR A 39 -5.03 11.14 0.55
C THR A 39 -4.37 9.78 0.55
N LEU A 40 -3.21 9.65 -0.10
CA LEU A 40 -2.50 8.37 -0.17
C LEU A 40 -1.96 7.94 1.20
N PHE A 41 -1.44 8.87 2.02
CA PHE A 41 -0.93 8.57 3.37
C PHE A 41 -1.20 9.74 4.32
N THR A 42 -1.97 9.52 5.38
CA THR A 42 -2.24 10.52 6.42
C THR A 42 -1.53 10.22 7.74
N GLN A 43 -0.95 9.03 7.90
CA GLN A 43 -0.34 8.56 9.15
C GLN A 43 0.90 7.69 8.89
N GLN A 44 1.79 7.66 9.89
CA GLN A 44 2.90 6.72 9.93
C GLN A 44 2.35 5.28 9.91
N PRO A 45 2.96 4.35 9.15
CA PRO A 45 2.53 2.95 9.15
C PRO A 45 2.57 2.38 10.57
N GLU A 46 1.47 1.79 11.00
CA GLU A 46 1.41 1.08 12.29
C GLU A 46 2.12 -0.26 12.18
N ASP A 47 2.66 -0.72 13.31
CA ASP A 47 3.21 -2.07 13.44
C ASP A 47 2.07 -3.05 13.76
N PHE A 48 1.99 -4.15 13.02
CA PHE A 48 0.92 -5.14 13.15
C PHE A 48 1.43 -6.47 13.71
N TYR A 49 0.53 -7.22 14.34
CA TYR A 49 0.71 -8.63 14.64
C TYR A 49 -0.04 -9.47 13.60
N LEU A 50 0.68 -10.32 12.87
CA LEU A 50 0.06 -11.21 11.88
C LEU A 50 -0.07 -12.61 12.45
N ARG A 51 -1.25 -13.19 12.27
CA ARG A 51 -1.50 -14.60 12.51
C ARG A 51 -2.19 -15.21 11.30
N PHE A 52 -1.53 -16.16 10.68
CA PHE A 52 -2.04 -16.94 9.57
C PHE A 52 -2.37 -18.35 10.05
N GLU A 53 -3.55 -18.84 9.70
CA GLU A 53 -3.98 -20.21 9.91
C GLU A 53 -4.26 -20.84 8.55
N GLY A 54 -3.55 -21.91 8.23
CA GLY A 54 -3.69 -22.61 6.96
C GLY A 54 -3.86 -24.10 7.16
N ILE A 55 -4.47 -24.74 6.17
CA ILE A 55 -4.58 -26.20 6.07
C ILE A 55 -3.73 -26.62 4.88
N ASN A 56 -2.69 -27.42 5.13
CA ASN A 56 -1.83 -27.94 4.07
C ASN A 56 -2.48 -29.15 3.40
N LEU A 57 -3.19 -28.92 2.29
CA LEU A 57 -3.87 -29.98 1.53
C LEU A 57 -2.90 -30.98 0.88
N ALA A 58 -1.63 -30.61 0.68
CA ALA A 58 -0.63 -31.50 0.09
C ALA A 58 -0.05 -32.51 1.11
N GLU A 59 -0.17 -32.21 2.40
CA GLU A 59 0.36 -33.02 3.50
C GLU A 59 -0.79 -33.53 4.39
N GLY A 60 -1.77 -34.18 3.77
CA GLY A 60 -2.88 -34.83 4.48
C GLY A 60 -3.86 -33.88 5.19
N GLY A 61 -3.82 -32.57 4.92
CA GLY A 61 -4.67 -31.59 5.59
C GLY A 61 -4.10 -31.09 6.93
N ALA A 62 -2.79 -31.23 7.16
CA ALA A 62 -2.17 -30.74 8.39
C ALA A 62 -2.38 -29.23 8.58
N ALA A 63 -2.88 -28.83 9.75
CA ALA A 63 -3.06 -27.43 10.10
C ALA A 63 -1.72 -26.79 10.49
N LYS A 64 -1.46 -25.60 9.94
CA LYS A 64 -0.24 -24.81 10.14
C LYS A 64 -0.64 -23.42 10.61
N ILE A 65 0.00 -22.93 11.66
CA ILE A 65 -0.16 -21.55 12.13
C ILE A 65 1.17 -20.83 11.97
N LEU A 66 1.16 -19.64 11.37
CA LEU A 66 2.29 -18.71 11.36
C LEU A 66 1.90 -17.49 12.18
N GLU A 67 2.72 -17.13 13.17
CA GLU A 67 2.58 -15.92 13.95
C GLU A 67 3.82 -15.05 13.76
N LEU A 68 3.65 -13.82 13.30
CA LEU A 68 4.70 -12.83 13.21
C LEU A 68 4.41 -11.71 14.20
N TYR A 69 5.36 -11.50 15.08
CA TYR A 69 5.13 -10.80 16.34
C TYR A 69 5.02 -9.29 16.16
N LYS A 70 5.76 -8.76 15.19
CA LYS A 70 5.76 -7.37 14.82
C LYS A 70 6.11 -7.25 13.34
N ILE A 71 5.20 -6.68 12.55
CA ILE A 71 5.40 -6.44 11.13
C ILE A 71 5.14 -4.97 10.83
N SER A 72 6.05 -4.33 10.10
CA SER A 72 5.83 -3.01 9.54
C SER A 72 5.60 -3.13 8.04
N PHE A 73 4.46 -2.64 7.55
CA PHE A 73 4.16 -2.61 6.12
C PHE A 73 4.76 -1.36 5.49
N SER A 74 5.54 -1.56 4.43
CA SER A 74 5.93 -0.48 3.53
C SER A 74 4.76 -0.22 2.56
N PRO A 75 4.12 0.95 2.62
CA PRO A 75 2.83 1.15 1.95
C PRO A 75 2.87 1.15 0.42
N ALA A 76 4.04 1.20 -0.21
CA ALA A 76 4.13 1.17 -1.67
C ALA A 76 5.48 0.59 -2.12
N SER A 77 5.50 -0.66 -2.57
CA SER A 77 6.58 -1.11 -3.44
C SER A 77 6.25 -0.80 -4.91
N ALA A 78 4.97 -0.87 -5.30
CA ALA A 78 4.48 -0.43 -6.61
C ALA A 78 2.97 -0.11 -6.54
N LEU A 79 2.58 1.13 -6.84
CA LEU A 79 1.18 1.47 -7.12
C LEU A 79 1.01 1.48 -8.63
N ALA A 80 0.46 0.40 -9.16
CA ALA A 80 0.19 0.25 -10.58
C ALA A 80 -1.08 1.06 -10.97
N LEU A 81 -0.89 2.34 -11.32
CA LEU A 81 -1.99 3.26 -11.67
C LEU A 81 -2.56 3.05 -13.08
N ILE A 82 -1.80 2.42 -13.98
CA ILE A 82 -2.22 2.09 -15.34
C ILE A 82 -1.75 0.67 -15.63
N GLN A 83 -2.69 -0.28 -15.75
CA GLN A 83 -2.41 -1.66 -16.13
C GLN A 83 -3.15 -2.00 -17.43
N GLY A 84 -2.46 -2.67 -18.36
CA GLY A 84 -3.02 -3.10 -19.64
C GLY A 84 -3.80 -4.43 -19.58
N ASP A 85 -3.81 -5.09 -18.42
CA ASP A 85 -4.40 -6.42 -18.23
C ASP A 85 -5.64 -6.40 -17.34
N THR A 86 -6.54 -7.36 -17.55
CA THR A 86 -7.79 -7.59 -16.78
C THR A 86 -7.58 -8.05 -15.33
N SER A 87 -6.33 -8.07 -14.86
CA SER A 87 -5.97 -8.32 -13.48
C SER A 87 -6.36 -7.12 -12.62
N LEU A 88 -7.00 -7.37 -11.47
CA LEU A 88 -7.26 -6.33 -10.48
C LEU A 88 -5.92 -5.66 -10.15
N ALA A 89 -5.86 -4.31 -10.22
CA ALA A 89 -4.65 -3.58 -9.83
C ALA A 89 -4.28 -3.95 -8.39
N GLY A 90 -3.28 -4.83 -8.25
CA GLY A 90 -2.81 -5.30 -6.97
C GLY A 90 -1.96 -4.23 -6.31
N LEU A 91 -2.25 -3.92 -5.05
CA LEU A 91 -1.31 -3.20 -4.21
C LEU A 91 -0.32 -4.23 -3.67
N GLU A 92 0.83 -4.36 -4.32
CA GLU A 92 1.94 -5.14 -3.77
C GLU A 92 2.58 -4.34 -2.63
N THR A 93 2.42 -4.85 -1.41
CA THR A 93 3.09 -4.32 -0.22
C THR A 93 4.23 -5.25 0.18
N THR A 94 5.34 -4.67 0.59
CA THR A 94 6.43 -5.39 1.26
C THR A 94 6.32 -5.15 2.74
N SER A 95 6.68 -6.16 3.54
CA SER A 95 6.55 -6.09 4.98
C SER A 95 7.83 -6.56 5.65
N THR A 96 8.31 -5.80 6.64
CA THR A 96 9.51 -6.15 7.40
C THR A 96 9.11 -6.75 8.75
N VAL A 97 9.62 -7.94 9.07
CA VAL A 97 9.46 -8.55 10.39
C VAL A 97 10.46 -7.89 11.35
N LEU A 98 9.95 -7.31 12.43
CA LEU A 98 10.72 -6.57 13.41
C LEU A 98 10.84 -7.36 14.71
N TYR A 99 11.91 -7.08 15.46
CA TYR A 99 12.10 -7.63 16.79
C TYR A 99 11.13 -6.96 17.77
N ASP A 100 10.31 -7.76 18.46
CA ASP A 100 9.36 -7.25 19.44
C ASP A 100 10.00 -7.16 20.85
N ASN A 101 10.30 -5.93 21.27
CA ASN A 101 10.89 -5.67 22.60
C ASN A 101 9.88 -5.82 23.75
N ALA A 102 8.57 -5.76 23.48
CA ALA A 102 7.53 -5.86 24.51
C ALA A 102 7.24 -7.31 24.92
N ARG A 103 7.64 -8.29 24.09
CA ARG A 103 7.48 -9.71 24.41
C ARG A 103 8.55 -10.21 25.39
N PRO A 104 8.19 -11.13 26.31
CA PRO A 104 9.16 -11.81 27.17
C PRO A 104 10.25 -12.49 26.34
N ASP A 105 11.46 -12.58 26.90
CA ASP A 105 12.53 -13.32 26.27
C ASP A 105 12.26 -14.81 26.36
N ASP A 106 11.86 -15.41 25.25
CA ASP A 106 11.74 -16.87 25.13
C ASP A 106 12.88 -17.38 24.23
N PRO A 107 13.86 -18.13 24.77
CA PRO A 107 15.00 -18.62 24.00
C PRO A 107 14.61 -19.68 22.96
N THR A 108 13.41 -20.24 23.04
CA THR A 108 12.90 -21.30 22.16
C THR A 108 12.10 -20.72 20.99
N ILE A 109 11.32 -19.68 21.26
CA ILE A 109 10.34 -19.12 20.33
C ILE A 109 10.86 -17.84 19.66
N GLY A 110 11.83 -17.16 20.30
CA GLY A 110 12.33 -15.87 19.84
C GLY A 110 11.28 -14.76 19.88
N ARG A 111 11.62 -13.58 19.37
CA ARG A 111 10.77 -12.37 19.42
C ARG A 111 10.34 -11.84 18.05
N PHE A 112 10.65 -12.57 16.98
CA PHE A 112 10.23 -12.22 15.61
C PHE A 112 8.92 -12.91 15.21
N GLY A 113 8.68 -14.12 15.71
CA GLY A 113 7.53 -14.92 15.31
C GLY A 113 7.77 -16.42 15.55
N ARG A 114 6.78 -17.24 15.20
CA ARG A 114 6.86 -18.69 15.24
C ARG A 114 5.98 -19.34 14.19
N VAL A 115 6.33 -20.57 13.84
CA VAL A 115 5.47 -21.49 13.07
C VAL A 115 5.05 -22.61 14.02
N ILE A 116 3.78 -22.99 13.98
CA ILE A 116 3.20 -24.05 14.79
C ILE A 116 2.60 -25.09 13.85
N ASP A 117 3.05 -26.32 14.02
CA ASP A 117 2.39 -27.49 13.46
C ASP A 117 1.31 -27.94 14.44
N VAL A 118 0.05 -27.82 14.04
CA VAL A 118 -1.08 -28.18 14.89
C VAL A 118 -1.30 -29.68 14.76
N ALA A 119 -1.05 -30.41 15.84
CA ALA A 119 -1.41 -31.82 15.94
C ALA A 119 -2.94 -31.97 15.91
N GLU A 120 -3.44 -33.09 15.39
CA GLU A 120 -4.88 -33.35 15.40
C GLU A 120 -5.44 -33.30 16.83
N PRO A 121 -6.61 -32.67 17.03
CA PRO A 121 -7.20 -32.58 18.36
C PRO A 121 -7.49 -33.99 18.90
N VAL A 122 -7.01 -34.26 20.11
CA VAL A 122 -7.32 -35.50 20.83
C VAL A 122 -8.75 -35.38 21.34
N ALA A 123 -9.66 -36.21 20.83
CA ALA A 123 -11.06 -36.27 21.24
C ALA A 123 -11.25 -36.90 22.63
#